data_AF-A0A4Y2X502-F1
#
_entry.id   AF-A0A4Y2X502-F1
#
_cell.length_a   1.000
_cell.length_b   1.000
_cell.length_c   1.000
_cell.angle_alpha   90.00
_cell.angle_beta   90.00
_cell.angle_gamma   90.00
#
_symmetry.space_group_name_H-M   'P 1'
#
loop_
_entity.id
_entity.type
_entity.pdbx_description
1 polymer ?
#
loop_
_entity_poly.entity_id
_entity_poly.type
_entity_poly.pdbx_seq_one_letter_code
_entity_poly.pdbx_strand_id
1 'polypeptide(L)'
;MDINNRLKSTLKGKITRLETYIETVKTETEIDIVELKVKLKNVTILQKNIEELRGNYYAIPNVKEAEIVTIDEELNQMEERLEKLEVRMETVINSSCKKSSDTVINKINNDAVDKFEIKTKIPPLVLPEFSGKYEEFSSFKAKFDDLITNNMQLIQSQKLYYLRSCLTHDARDLSSNFDNFESL
;
A
#
# COMPACT_ATOMS: atom_id res chain seq x y z
N MET A 1 9.38 -18.32 -21.77
CA MET A 1 8.25 -17.37 -21.62
C MET A 1 7.02 -18.02 -20.98
N ASP A 2 6.60 -19.22 -21.41
CA ASP A 2 5.37 -19.87 -20.92
C ASP A 2 5.33 -20.14 -19.41
N ILE A 3 6.46 -20.55 -18.82
CA ILE A 3 6.56 -20.80 -17.37
C ILE A 3 6.29 -19.51 -16.58
N ASN A 4 6.96 -18.41 -16.96
CA ASN A 4 6.79 -17.11 -16.31
C ASN A 4 5.36 -16.60 -16.46
N ASN A 5 4.74 -16.78 -17.64
CA ASN A 5 3.33 -16.42 -17.87
C ASN A 5 2.37 -17.25 -16.99
N ARG A 6 2.66 -18.54 -16.78
CA ARG A 6 1.88 -19.40 -15.87
C ARG A 6 2.04 -18.99 -14.40
N LEU A 7 3.26 -18.62 -13.99
CA LEU A 7 3.55 -18.11 -12.66
C LEU A 7 2.81 -16.78 -12.43
N LYS A 8 2.88 -15.85 -13.38
CA LYS A 8 2.13 -14.59 -13.38
C LYS A 8 0.63 -14.81 -13.14
N SER A 9 0.01 -15.68 -13.93
CA SER A 9 -1.42 -16.03 -13.78
C SER A 9 -1.74 -16.63 -12.41
N THR A 10 -0.85 -17.47 -11.88
CA THR A 10 -1.00 -18.06 -10.55
C THR A 10 -0.94 -16.99 -9.46
N LEU A 11 0.02 -16.06 -9.55
CA LEU A 11 0.14 -14.94 -8.62
C LEU A 11 -1.08 -14.03 -8.68
N LYS A 12 -1.56 -13.65 -9.88
CA LYS A 12 -2.82 -12.88 -10.05
C LYS A 12 -3.98 -13.56 -9.33
N GLY A 13 -4.14 -14.88 -9.49
CA GLY A 13 -5.17 -15.64 -8.79
C GLY A 13 -5.04 -15.63 -7.27
N LYS A 14 -3.82 -15.70 -6.73
CA LYS A 14 -3.58 -15.59 -5.28
C LYS A 14 -3.91 -14.20 -4.75
N ILE A 15 -3.55 -13.13 -5.48
CA ILE A 15 -3.89 -11.74 -5.13
C ILE A 15 -5.40 -11.58 -5.06
N THR A 16 -6.13 -12.00 -6.11
CA THR A 16 -7.59 -11.91 -6.15
C THR A 16 -8.26 -12.62 -4.99
N ARG A 17 -7.77 -13.81 -4.59
CA ARG A 17 -8.33 -14.52 -3.42
C ARG A 17 -8.16 -13.74 -2.12
N LEU A 18 -7.05 -13.03 -1.94
CA LEU A 18 -6.84 -12.20 -0.77
C LEU A 18 -7.68 -10.91 -0.81
N GLU A 19 -7.87 -10.32 -1.98
CA GLU A 19 -8.79 -9.19 -2.18
C GLU A 19 -10.22 -9.56 -1.80
N THR A 20 -10.71 -10.71 -2.30
CA THR A 20 -12.03 -11.22 -1.93
C THR A 20 -12.13 -11.47 -0.42
N TYR A 21 -11.10 -12.05 0.20
CA TYR A 21 -11.11 -12.26 1.65
C TYR A 21 -11.20 -10.95 2.43
N ILE A 22 -10.43 -9.92 2.08
CA ILE A 22 -10.49 -8.65 2.81
C ILE A 22 -11.83 -7.92 2.59
N GLU A 23 -12.57 -8.25 1.53
CA GLU A 23 -13.95 -7.81 1.31
C GLU A 23 -14.95 -8.51 2.21
N THR A 24 -14.81 -9.82 2.46
CA THR A 24 -15.67 -10.53 3.42
C THR A 24 -15.43 -10.03 4.86
N VAL A 25 -14.17 -9.76 5.22
CA VAL A 25 -13.81 -9.21 6.53
C VAL A 25 -14.45 -7.84 6.80
N LYS A 26 -14.79 -7.04 5.77
CA LYS A 26 -15.53 -5.79 5.96
C LYS A 26 -16.98 -6.00 6.43
N THR A 27 -17.57 -7.15 6.09
CA THR A 27 -18.98 -7.45 6.34
C THR A 27 -19.22 -8.27 7.60
N GLU A 28 -18.18 -8.88 8.15
CA GLU A 28 -18.26 -9.72 9.35
C GLU A 28 -18.20 -8.88 10.64
N THR A 29 -19.03 -9.26 11.63
CA THR A 29 -19.11 -8.59 12.93
C THR A 29 -17.95 -8.93 13.86
N GLU A 30 -17.25 -10.03 13.61
CA GLU A 30 -16.11 -10.50 14.40
C GLU A 30 -14.97 -10.85 13.46
N ILE A 31 -13.82 -10.21 13.65
CA ILE A 31 -12.66 -10.31 12.75
C ILE A 31 -11.62 -11.19 13.42
N ASP A 32 -11.24 -12.31 12.78
CA ASP A 32 -10.11 -13.12 13.22
C ASP A 32 -8.79 -12.40 12.89
N ILE A 33 -8.29 -11.64 13.87
CA ILE A 33 -7.05 -10.87 13.77
C ILE A 33 -5.83 -11.77 13.59
N VAL A 34 -5.87 -13.01 14.07
CA VAL A 34 -4.75 -13.95 13.92
C VAL A 34 -4.69 -14.43 12.48
N GLU A 35 -5.82 -14.85 11.91
CA GLU A 35 -5.91 -15.24 10.50
C GLU A 35 -5.51 -14.07 9.57
N LEU A 36 -5.99 -12.86 9.87
CA LEU A 36 -5.67 -11.66 9.10
C LEU A 36 -4.16 -11.35 9.13
N LYS A 37 -3.50 -11.51 10.28
CA LYS A 37 -2.03 -11.38 10.40
C LYS A 37 -1.27 -12.44 9.60
N VAL A 38 -1.79 -13.68 9.53
CA VAL A 38 -1.19 -14.73 8.69
C VAL A 38 -1.31 -14.35 7.22
N LYS A 39 -2.46 -13.82 6.79
CA LYS A 39 -2.66 -13.39 5.40
C LYS A 39 -1.84 -12.15 5.04
N LEU A 40 -1.57 -11.27 6.00
CA LEU A 40 -0.62 -10.17 5.81
C LEU A 40 0.79 -10.69 5.49
N LYS A 41 1.26 -11.74 6.17
CA LYS A 41 2.55 -12.38 5.82
C LYS A 41 2.53 -12.96 4.39
N ASN A 42 1.39 -13.48 3.95
CA ASN A 42 1.24 -13.97 2.58
C ASN A 42 1.35 -12.84 1.55
N VAL A 43 0.89 -11.63 1.86
CA VAL A 43 1.10 -10.44 1.01
C VAL A 43 2.59 -10.18 0.81
N THR A 44 3.38 -10.19 1.89
CA THR A 44 4.85 -10.04 1.80
C THR A 44 5.52 -11.14 0.98
N ILE A 45 5.04 -12.39 1.09
CA ILE A 45 5.55 -13.49 0.27
C ILE A 45 5.19 -13.29 -1.21
N LEU A 46 3.99 -12.78 -1.51
CA LEU A 46 3.58 -12.50 -2.88
C LEU A 46 4.37 -11.36 -3.52
N GLN A 47 4.70 -10.30 -2.76
CA GLN A 47 5.57 -9.21 -3.22
C GLN A 47 6.94 -9.77 -3.67
N LYS A 48 7.60 -10.57 -2.82
CA LYS A 48 8.88 -11.21 -3.18
C LYS A 48 8.80 -12.10 -4.41
N ASN A 49 7.70 -12.84 -4.58
CA ASN A 49 7.51 -13.68 -5.77
C ASN A 49 7.33 -12.85 -7.04
N ILE A 50 6.80 -11.62 -6.95
CA ILE A 50 6.71 -10.70 -8.10
C ILE A 50 8.10 -10.17 -8.44
N GLU A 51 8.91 -9.76 -7.46
CA GLU A 51 10.31 -9.35 -7.68
C GLU A 51 11.12 -10.46 -8.36
N GLU A 52 11.01 -11.70 -7.87
CA GLU A 52 11.66 -12.86 -8.49
C GLU A 52 11.17 -13.10 -9.92
N LEU A 53 9.86 -12.96 -10.15
CA LEU A 53 9.28 -13.09 -11.49
C LEU A 53 9.77 -11.98 -12.44
N ARG A 54 9.93 -10.74 -11.96
CA ARG A 54 10.51 -9.63 -12.71
C ARG A 54 11.94 -9.98 -13.14
N GLY A 55 12.77 -10.42 -12.20
CA GLY A 55 14.13 -10.89 -12.49
C GLY A 55 14.15 -12.02 -13.53
N ASN A 56 13.22 -12.97 -13.43
CA ASN A 56 13.07 -14.06 -14.40
C ASN A 56 12.68 -13.58 -15.82
N TYR A 57 11.95 -12.47 -15.95
CA TYR A 57 11.65 -11.89 -17.25
C TYR A 57 12.84 -11.12 -17.83
N TYR A 58 13.56 -10.35 -17.00
CA TYR A 58 14.76 -9.62 -17.44
C TYR A 58 15.94 -10.52 -17.79
N ALA A 59 16.00 -11.73 -17.24
CA ALA A 59 17.02 -12.72 -17.58
C ALA A 59 16.80 -13.38 -18.96
N ILE A 60 15.66 -13.17 -19.62
CA ILE A 60 15.39 -13.76 -20.93
C ILE A 60 16.18 -12.98 -22.00
N PRO A 61 17.07 -13.63 -22.77
CA PRO A 61 17.80 -12.95 -23.84
C PRO A 61 16.89 -12.59 -25.02
N ASN A 62 17.15 -11.46 -25.66
CA ASN A 62 16.48 -10.99 -26.89
C ASN A 62 14.95 -10.78 -26.77
N VAL A 63 14.42 -10.45 -25.59
CA VAL A 63 13.04 -9.98 -25.45
C VAL A 63 12.90 -8.61 -26.10
N LYS A 64 11.79 -8.37 -26.80
CA LYS A 64 11.52 -7.07 -27.42
C LYS A 64 11.19 -6.04 -26.36
N GLU A 65 11.64 -4.81 -26.55
CA GLU A 65 11.33 -3.67 -25.67
C GLU A 65 9.83 -3.54 -25.36
N ALA A 66 8.97 -3.64 -26.38
CA ALA A 66 7.52 -3.55 -26.20
C ALA A 66 6.94 -4.69 -25.32
N GLU A 67 7.55 -5.87 -25.36
CA GLU A 67 7.15 -6.99 -24.49
C GLU A 67 7.60 -6.75 -23.05
N ILE A 68 8.80 -6.17 -22.84
CA ILE A 68 9.30 -5.77 -21.51
C ILE A 68 8.38 -4.74 -20.88
N VAL A 69 8.05 -3.67 -21.61
CA VAL A 69 7.13 -2.62 -21.14
C VAL A 69 5.77 -3.21 -20.73
N THR A 70 5.23 -4.13 -21.54
CA THR A 70 3.96 -4.79 -21.24
C THR A 70 4.06 -5.65 -19.98
N ILE A 71 5.15 -6.39 -19.81
CA ILE A 71 5.38 -7.23 -18.62
C ILE A 71 5.49 -6.35 -17.37
N ASP A 72 6.29 -5.28 -17.42
CA ASP A 72 6.50 -4.40 -16.28
C ASP A 72 5.22 -3.71 -15.85
N GLU A 73 4.42 -3.22 -16.80
CA GLU A 73 3.10 -2.65 -16.52
C GLU A 73 2.19 -3.66 -15.80
N GLU A 74 2.16 -4.92 -16.25
CA GLU A 74 1.36 -5.95 -15.58
C GLU A 74 1.88 -6.33 -14.18
N LEU A 75 3.18 -6.35 -13.96
CA LEU A 75 3.79 -6.63 -12.66
C LEU A 75 3.56 -5.46 -11.69
N ASN A 76 3.74 -4.23 -12.16
CA ASN A 76 3.46 -2.99 -11.41
C ASN A 76 2.01 -2.96 -10.93
N GLN A 77 1.05 -3.31 -11.80
CA GLN A 77 -0.36 -3.40 -11.43
C GLN A 77 -0.63 -4.44 -10.34
N MET A 78 0.11 -5.55 -10.32
CA MET A 78 0.00 -6.56 -9.26
C MET A 78 0.58 -6.07 -7.94
N GLU A 79 1.69 -5.33 -7.97
CA GLU A 79 2.31 -4.73 -6.79
C GLU A 79 1.41 -3.65 -6.18
N GLU A 80 0.83 -2.77 -6.99
CA GLU A 80 -0.12 -1.73 -6.52
C GLU A 80 -1.33 -2.37 -5.81
N ARG A 81 -1.82 -3.51 -6.32
CA ARG A 81 -2.90 -4.27 -5.69
C ARG A 81 -2.49 -4.86 -4.34
N LEU A 82 -1.29 -5.43 -4.24
CA LEU A 82 -0.76 -5.96 -2.98
C LEU A 82 -0.51 -4.87 -1.95
N GLU A 83 0.00 -3.71 -2.35
CA GLU A 83 0.22 -2.56 -1.49
C GLU A 83 -1.11 -2.04 -0.91
N LYS A 84 -2.13 -1.84 -1.75
CA LYS A 84 -3.49 -1.48 -1.30
C LYS A 84 -4.07 -2.52 -0.33
N LEU A 85 -3.82 -3.80 -0.59
CA LEU A 85 -4.28 -4.89 0.25
C LEU A 85 -3.59 -4.89 1.62
N GLU A 86 -2.27 -4.70 1.64
CA GLU A 86 -1.45 -4.61 2.86
C GLU A 86 -1.95 -3.49 3.76
N VAL A 87 -2.09 -2.27 3.22
CA VAL A 87 -2.60 -1.09 3.95
C VAL A 87 -3.97 -1.37 4.55
N ARG A 88 -4.87 -2.00 3.79
CA ARG A 88 -6.22 -2.32 4.24
C ARG A 88 -6.21 -3.36 5.36
N MET A 89 -5.40 -4.41 5.23
CA MET A 89 -5.24 -5.43 6.27
C MET A 89 -4.66 -4.84 7.56
N GLU A 90 -3.62 -4.02 7.48
CA GLU A 90 -3.04 -3.35 8.64
C GLU A 90 -4.01 -2.37 9.31
N THR A 91 -4.77 -1.61 8.52
CA THR A 91 -5.79 -0.70 9.03
C THR A 91 -6.83 -1.46 9.86
N VAL A 92 -7.29 -2.61 9.36
CA VAL A 92 -8.24 -3.47 10.07
C VAL A 92 -7.62 -4.00 11.36
N ILE A 93 -6.41 -4.56 11.31
CA ILE A 93 -5.70 -5.09 12.50
C ILE A 93 -5.55 -4.00 13.58
N ASN A 94 -5.08 -2.81 13.20
CA ASN A 94 -4.84 -1.71 14.12
C ASN A 94 -6.14 -1.15 14.71
N SER A 95 -7.21 -1.11 13.93
CA SER A 95 -8.53 -0.68 14.40
C SER A 95 -9.13 -1.63 15.45
N SER A 96 -8.90 -2.93 15.30
CA SER A 96 -9.41 -3.95 16.23
C SER A 96 -8.58 -4.03 17.51
N CYS A 97 -7.27 -3.83 17.46
CA CYS A 97 -6.43 -3.79 18.66
C CYS A 97 -6.73 -2.58 19.57
N LYS A 98 -7.18 -1.44 19.05
CA LYS A 98 -7.55 -0.27 19.87
C LYS A 98 -8.83 -0.47 20.67
N LYS A 99 -9.79 -1.26 20.15
CA LYS A 99 -11.06 -1.54 20.85
C LYS A 99 -10.90 -2.37 22.13
N SER A 100 -9.75 -3.02 22.33
CA SER A 100 -9.47 -3.82 23.52
C SER A 100 -8.86 -3.03 24.69
N SER A 101 -8.50 -1.75 24.51
CA SER A 101 -7.88 -0.94 25.59
C SER A 101 -8.81 0.05 26.28
N ASP A 102 -10.03 0.28 25.79
CA ASP A 102 -10.93 1.32 26.34
C ASP A 102 -11.96 0.80 27.37
N THR A 103 -11.82 -0.41 27.92
CA THR A 103 -12.80 -0.93 28.90
C THR A 103 -12.48 -0.65 30.37
N VAL A 104 -11.38 0.04 30.69
CA VAL A 104 -11.11 0.46 32.07
C VAL A 104 -10.51 1.86 32.03
N ILE A 105 -11.32 2.88 32.32
CA ILE A 105 -11.00 4.08 33.12
C ILE A 105 -12.08 5.15 32.85
N ASN A 106 -12.63 5.65 33.96
CA ASN A 106 -13.46 6.84 34.11
C ASN A 106 -14.98 6.74 33.86
N LYS A 107 -15.64 6.08 34.83
CA LYS A 107 -16.71 6.78 35.56
C LYS A 107 -16.08 7.98 36.27
N ILE A 108 -16.59 9.20 35.99
CA ILE A 108 -16.89 10.29 36.94
C ILE A 108 -16.92 11.64 36.16
N ASN A 109 -18.08 12.28 36.28
CA ASN A 109 -18.41 13.70 36.11
C ASN A 109 -18.79 14.28 34.74
N ASN A 110 -20.00 14.83 34.77
CA ASN A 110 -20.68 15.69 33.81
C ASN A 110 -19.98 17.03 33.58
N ASP A 111 -20.39 17.64 32.47
CA ASP A 111 -20.38 19.07 32.15
C ASP A 111 -19.03 19.70 31.79
N ALA A 112 -18.69 19.64 30.50
CA ALA A 112 -18.48 20.82 29.65
C ALA A 112 -17.88 20.35 28.31
N VAL A 113 -18.51 20.79 27.23
CA VAL A 113 -18.00 20.91 25.85
C VAL A 113 -16.51 20.52 25.69
N ASP A 114 -16.24 19.26 25.36
CA ASP A 114 -15.07 18.93 24.57
C ASP A 114 -15.35 17.70 23.71
N LYS A 115 -15.57 17.96 22.42
CA LYS A 115 -15.89 16.97 21.41
C LYS A 115 -14.57 16.27 21.03
N PHE A 116 -14.10 15.36 21.87
CA PHE A 116 -13.07 14.39 21.51
C PHE A 116 -13.67 13.35 20.55
N GLU A 117 -13.91 13.79 19.32
CA GLU A 117 -13.88 12.91 18.16
C GLU A 117 -12.45 12.36 18.05
N ILE A 118 -12.28 11.07 18.33
CA ILE A 118 -11.04 10.36 18.02
C ILE A 118 -10.90 10.40 16.49
N LYS A 119 -10.14 11.39 16.04
CA LYS A 119 -9.68 11.59 14.67
C LYS A 119 -8.77 10.43 14.28
N THR A 120 -9.35 9.34 13.77
CA THR A 120 -8.77 8.61 12.64
C THR A 120 -9.06 9.33 11.32
N LYS A 121 -9.19 10.65 11.36
CA LYS A 121 -8.82 11.46 10.22
C LYS A 121 -7.30 11.33 10.14
N ILE A 122 -6.82 10.51 9.19
CA ILE A 122 -5.83 11.07 8.25
C ILE A 122 -6.32 12.49 8.04
N PRO A 123 -5.58 13.55 8.47
CA PRO A 123 -6.07 14.89 8.22
C PRO A 123 -6.43 14.91 6.73
N PRO A 124 -7.60 15.44 6.32
CA PRO A 124 -7.80 15.81 4.92
C PRO A 124 -6.83 16.97 4.65
N LEU A 125 -5.56 16.63 4.73
CA LEU A 125 -4.43 17.42 4.37
C LEU A 125 -4.34 17.06 2.91
N VAL A 126 -4.61 18.07 2.09
CA VAL A 126 -4.46 17.98 0.64
C VAL A 126 -3.11 17.29 0.42
N LEU A 127 -3.14 16.01 0.05
CA LEU A 127 -1.92 15.28 -0.25
C LEU A 127 -1.23 16.13 -1.32
N PRO A 128 0.05 16.47 -1.13
CA PRO A 128 0.71 17.38 -2.05
C PRO A 128 0.68 16.72 -3.42
N GLU A 129 -0.01 17.31 -4.39
CA GLU A 129 -0.01 16.79 -5.75
C GLU A 129 1.34 17.10 -6.40
N PHE A 130 1.89 16.13 -7.11
CA PHE A 130 3.08 16.30 -7.90
C PHE A 130 2.78 15.96 -9.35
N SER A 131 2.88 16.94 -10.24
CA SER A 131 2.61 16.76 -11.67
C SER A 131 3.82 16.24 -12.45
N GLY A 132 5.00 16.21 -11.84
CA GLY A 132 6.26 15.85 -12.50
C GLY A 132 7.10 17.05 -12.92
N LYS A 133 6.60 18.28 -12.73
CA LYS A 133 7.37 19.49 -13.02
C LYS A 133 8.47 19.70 -11.98
N TYR A 134 9.69 19.88 -12.47
CA TYR A 134 10.86 20.13 -11.62
C TYR A 134 10.67 21.32 -10.66
N GLU A 135 9.98 22.38 -11.11
CA GLU A 135 9.67 23.57 -10.32
C GLU A 135 8.84 23.26 -9.06
N GLU A 136 8.00 22.22 -9.12
CA GLU A 136 7.13 21.78 -8.02
C GLU A 136 7.85 20.83 -7.05
N PHE A 137 8.95 20.21 -7.47
CA PHE A 137 9.59 19.09 -6.75
C PHE A 137 10.07 19.48 -5.35
N SER A 138 10.74 20.64 -5.21
CA SER A 138 11.24 21.08 -3.89
C SER A 138 10.12 21.35 -2.90
N SER A 139 9.01 21.92 -3.37
CA SER A 139 7.82 22.20 -2.55
C SER A 139 7.05 20.94 -2.21
N PHE A 140 6.97 20.00 -3.16
CA PHE A 140 6.38 18.68 -2.96
C PHE A 140 7.18 17.88 -1.92
N LYS A 141 8.50 17.75 -2.10
CA LYS A 141 9.38 16.95 -1.23
C LYS A 141 9.33 17.42 0.22
N ALA A 142 9.44 18.74 0.46
CA ALA A 142 9.35 19.27 1.82
C ALA A 142 8.01 18.94 2.51
N LYS A 143 6.88 19.10 1.80
CA LYS A 143 5.55 18.74 2.33
C LYS A 143 5.43 17.25 2.57
N PHE A 144 5.90 16.44 1.62
CA PHE A 144 5.84 14.99 1.71
C PHE A 144 6.68 14.47 2.89
N ASP A 145 7.85 15.06 3.12
CA ASP A 145 8.75 14.67 4.21
C ASP A 145 8.15 14.95 5.59
N ASP A 146 7.55 16.13 5.78
CA ASP A 146 6.89 16.51 7.02
C ASP A 146 5.65 15.63 7.32
N LEU A 147 4.95 15.17 6.29
CA LEU A 147 3.69 14.44 6.44
C LEU A 147 3.88 12.92 6.53
N ILE A 148 4.78 12.38 5.72
CA ILE A 148 4.86 10.94 5.41
C ILE A 148 6.24 10.38 5.74
N THR A 149 7.33 10.98 5.23
CA THR A 149 8.68 10.43 5.42
C THR A 149 9.08 10.37 6.89
N ASN A 150 8.84 11.45 7.64
CA ASN A 150 9.20 11.56 9.06
C ASN A 150 8.18 10.88 10.00
N ASN A 151 7.08 10.33 9.46
CA ASN A 151 6.07 9.66 10.26
C ASN A 151 6.53 8.25 10.65
N MET A 152 6.98 8.10 11.90
CA MET A 152 7.41 6.82 12.48
C MET A 152 6.30 5.78 12.66
N GLN A 153 5.03 6.20 12.54
CA GLN A 153 3.89 5.27 12.59
C GLN A 153 3.61 4.62 11.24
N LEU A 154 4.19 5.13 10.15
CA LEU A 154 4.01 4.58 8.82
C LEU A 154 5.15 3.62 8.47
N ILE A 155 4.79 2.42 8.02
CA ILE A 155 5.76 1.47 7.46
C ILE A 155 6.12 1.83 6.01
N GLN A 156 7.20 1.25 5.49
CA GLN A 156 7.75 1.62 4.19
C GLN A 156 6.76 1.48 3.03
N SER A 157 5.95 0.41 3.04
CA SER A 157 4.87 0.18 2.06
C SER A 157 3.76 1.23 2.16
N GLN A 158 3.42 1.70 3.36
CA GLN A 158 2.46 2.81 3.51
C GLN A 158 3.04 4.12 2.97
N LYS A 159 4.32 4.40 3.22
CA LYS A 159 4.98 5.60 2.68
C LYS A 159 5.03 5.59 1.16
N LEU A 160 5.33 4.44 0.56
CA LEU A 160 5.34 4.24 -0.88
C LEU A 160 3.93 4.41 -1.48
N TYR A 161 2.90 3.89 -0.81
CA TYR A 161 1.52 4.04 -1.24
C TYR A 161 1.09 5.51 -1.27
N TYR A 162 1.42 6.25 -0.21
CA TYR A 162 1.14 7.68 -0.14
C TYR A 162 1.91 8.45 -1.20
N LEU A 163 3.18 8.10 -1.44
CA LEU A 163 4.00 8.68 -2.50
C LEU A 163 3.31 8.50 -3.85
N ARG A 164 2.99 7.27 -4.24
CA ARG A 164 2.31 6.95 -5.50
C ARG A 164 0.97 7.67 -5.64
N SER A 165 0.22 7.79 -4.54
CA SER A 165 -1.07 8.49 -4.52
C SER A 165 -0.95 10.01 -4.71
N CYS A 166 0.22 10.60 -4.46
CA CYS A 166 0.50 12.01 -4.69
C CYS A 166 0.93 12.32 -6.14
N LEU A 167 1.30 11.31 -6.92
CA LEU A 167 1.78 11.49 -8.30
C LEU A 167 0.59 11.64 -9.26
N THR A 168 0.63 12.67 -10.09
CA THR A 168 -0.39 13.00 -11.08
C THR A 168 0.26 13.25 -12.44
N HIS A 169 -0.51 13.14 -13.52
CA HIS A 169 -0.05 13.42 -14.89
C HIS A 169 1.27 12.68 -15.23
N ASP A 170 2.27 13.38 -15.77
CA ASP A 170 3.54 12.82 -16.23
C ASP A 170 4.34 12.14 -15.11
N ALA A 171 4.20 12.59 -13.84
CA ALA A 171 4.85 11.93 -12.70
C ALA A 171 4.28 10.54 -12.40
N ARG A 172 3.01 10.30 -12.72
CA ARG A 172 2.38 8.99 -12.50
C ARG A 172 2.98 7.93 -13.43
N ASP A 173 3.21 8.31 -14.68
CA ASP A 173 3.80 7.45 -15.71
C ASP A 173 5.28 7.16 -15.42
N LEU A 174 6.00 8.12 -14.83
CA LEU A 174 7.41 7.97 -14.44
C LEU A 174 7.62 7.04 -13.22
N SER A 175 6.61 6.88 -12.37
CA SER A 175 6.67 6.05 -11.14
C SER A 175 6.83 4.55 -11.43
N SER A 176 6.54 4.13 -12.67
CA SER A 176 6.71 2.77 -13.15
C SER A 176 8.15 2.23 -13.07
N ASN A 177 9.14 3.13 -12.95
CA ASN A 177 10.57 2.81 -12.91
C ASN A 177 11.21 2.88 -11.51
N PHE A 178 10.45 3.21 -10.46
CA PHE A 178 11.00 3.36 -9.10
C PHE A 178 10.52 2.23 -8.18
N ASP A 179 11.39 1.24 -7.96
CA ASP A 179 11.14 0.06 -7.12
C ASP A 179 11.27 0.33 -5.61
N ASN A 180 11.84 1.47 -5.20
CA ASN A 180 12.09 1.78 -3.78
C ASN A 180 11.96 3.27 -3.47
N PHE A 181 11.41 3.57 -2.29
CA PHE A 181 11.26 4.91 -1.72
C PHE A 181 12.60 5.58 -1.38
N GLU A 182 13.64 4.81 -1.07
CA GLU A 182 14.97 5.38 -0.75
C GLU A 182 15.68 6.02 -1.96
N SER A 183 15.15 5.86 -3.16
CA SER A 183 15.75 6.39 -4.40
C SER A 183 15.37 7.86 -4.69
N LEU A 184 14.66 8.54 -3.79
CA LEU A 184 14.16 9.93 -3.91
C LEU A 184 14.81 10.89 -2.91
#